data_AF-A0A1H1KZ06-F1
#
_entry.id   AF-A0A1H1KZ06-F1
#
_cell.length_a   1.000
_cell.length_b   1.000
_cell.length_c   1.000
_cell.angle_alpha   90.00
_cell.angle_beta   90.00
_cell.angle_gamma   90.00
#
_symmetry.space_group_name_H-M   'P 1'
#
loop_
_entity.id
_entity.type
_entity.pdbx_description
1 polymer ?
#
loop_
_entity_poly.entity_id
_entity_poly.type
_entity_poly.pdbx_seq_one_letter_code
_entity_poly.pdbx_strand_id
1 'polypeptide(L)' 'MHVIHTAFAMVLFIGGLILMGYSFETEGLELIMFTGGLAALCVGVFFAIEVGRREHRRSR' A
#
# COMPACT_ATOMS: atom_id res chain seq x y z
N MET A 1 -4.15 -18.74 -2.92
CA MET A 1 -3.35 -17.62 -3.48
C MET A 1 -3.98 -16.23 -3.28
N HIS A 2 -5.29 -16.10 -3.01
CA HIS A 2 -5.92 -14.80 -2.72
C HIS A 2 -5.50 -14.19 -1.38
N VAL A 3 -5.46 -14.98 -0.30
CA VAL A 3 -5.10 -14.49 1.05
C VAL A 3 -3.70 -13.88 1.10
N ILE A 4 -2.75 -14.45 0.34
CA ILE A 4 -1.37 -13.95 0.27
C ILE A 4 -1.33 -12.57 -0.41
N HIS A 5 -2.08 -12.38 -1.50
CA HIS A 5 -2.16 -11.09 -2.19
C HIS A 5 -2.82 -10.02 -1.31
N THR A 6 -3.90 -10.39 -0.60
CA THR A 6 -4.57 -9.48 0.33
C THR A 6 -3.67 -9.11 1.51
N ALA A 7 -2.98 -10.09 2.09
CA ALA A 7 -2.02 -9.85 3.16
C ALA A 7 -0.86 -8.96 2.70
N PHE A 8 -0.33 -9.20 1.49
CA PHE A 8 0.74 -8.40 0.91
C PHE A 8 0.30 -6.94 0.67
N ALA A 9 -0.90 -6.73 0.11
CA ALA A 9 -1.47 -5.39 -0.06
C ALA A 9 -1.67 -4.67 1.29
N MET A 10 -2.08 -5.40 2.33
CA MET A 10 -2.26 -4.85 3.67
C MET A 10 -0.92 -4.44 4.30
N VAL A 11 0.14 -5.23 4.11
CA VAL A 11 1.50 -4.88 4.57
C VAL A 11 2.02 -3.64 3.85
N LEU A 12 1.85 -3.55 2.52
CA LEU A 12 2.23 -2.37 1.74
C LEU A 12 1.48 -1.11 2.19
N PHE A 13 0.19 -1.25 2.49
CA PHE A 13 -0.65 -0.15 2.93
C PHE A 13 -0.23 0.38 4.32
N ILE A 14 -0.11 -0.53 5.29
CA ILE A 14 0.30 -0.17 6.66
C ILE A 14 1.76 0.33 6.66
N GLY A 15 2.65 -0.33 5.92
CA GLY A 15 4.05 0.08 5.79
C GLY A 15 4.21 1.47 5.16
N GLY A 16 3.42 1.78 4.13
CA GLY A 16 3.40 3.11 3.51
C GLY A 16 2.95 4.22 4.46
N LEU A 17 1.91 3.95 5.27
CA LEU A 17 1.45 4.88 6.31
C LEU A 17 2.50 5.11 7.40
N ILE A 18 3.16 4.04 7.86
CA ILE A 18 4.24 4.13 8.85
C ILE A 18 5.40 4.95 8.28
N LEU A 19 5.79 4.71 7.02
CA LEU A 19 6.89 5.43 6.38
C LEU A 19 6.58 6.92 6.19
N MET A 20 5.33 7.28 5.85
CA MET A 20 4.87 8.68 5.86
C MET A 20 4.86 9.28 7.26
N GLY A 21 4.53 8.51 8.29
CA GLY A 21 4.61 8.98 9.69
C GLY A 21 6.05 9.31 10.09
N TYR A 22 6.98 8.41 9.79
CA TYR A 22 8.41 8.61 10.05
C TYR A 22 9.03 9.78 9.27
N SER A 23 8.41 10.21 8.16
CA SER A 23 8.93 11.35 7.40
C SER A 23 8.92 12.65 8.21
N PHE A 24 8.04 12.78 9.20
CA PHE A 24 7.97 13.96 10.08
C PHE A 24 9.04 13.96 11.18
N GLU A 25 9.63 12.81 11.49
CA GLU A 25 10.73 12.70 12.46
C GLU A 25 12.11 12.76 11.80
N THR A 26 12.20 12.66 10.47
CA THR A 26 13.46 12.52 9.74
C THR A 26 13.82 13.79 8.96
N GLU A 27 14.44 14.75 9.63
CA GLU A 27 14.85 16.03 9.04
C GLU A 27 15.78 15.83 7.82
N GLY A 28 15.46 16.48 6.70
CA GLY A 28 16.25 16.44 5.47
C GLY A 28 15.92 15.30 4.50
N LEU A 29 15.13 14.30 4.91
CA LEU A 29 14.63 13.23 4.04
C LEU A 29 13.09 13.18 3.99
N GLU A 30 12.43 14.18 4.57
CA GLU A 30 10.97 14.28 4.73
C GLU A 30 10.24 14.02 3.42
N LEU A 31 10.64 14.73 2.36
CA LEU A 31 10.00 14.63 1.05
C LEU A 31 10.14 13.22 0.45
N ILE A 32 11.32 12.61 0.58
CA ILE A 32 11.61 11.29 -0.02
C ILE A 32 10.85 10.21 0.74
N MET A 33 10.85 10.25 2.07
CA MET A 33 10.12 9.29 2.90
C MET A 33 8.60 9.43 2.72
N PHE A 34 8.09 10.66 2.67
CA PHE A 34 6.67 10.93 2.45
C PHE A 34 6.22 10.45 1.07
N THR A 35 6.95 10.82 0.01
CA THR A 35 6.61 10.41 -1.37
C THR A 35 6.81 8.91 -1.59
N GLY A 36 7.81 8.29 -0.96
CA GLY A 36 8.02 6.84 -0.96
C GLY A 36 6.88 6.10 -0.27
N GLY A 37 6.45 6.57 0.91
CA GLY A 37 5.30 6.00 1.62
C GLY A 37 3.99 6.17 0.84
N LEU A 38 3.79 7.34 0.22
CA LEU A 38 2.64 7.61 -0.64
C LEU A 38 2.61 6.67 -1.86
N ALA A 39 3.75 6.45 -2.52
CA ALA A 39 3.86 5.54 -3.65
C ALA A 39 3.54 4.09 -3.24
N ALA A 40 4.08 3.62 -2.11
CA ALA A 40 3.79 2.30 -1.57
C ALA A 40 2.29 2.12 -1.25
N LEU A 41 1.66 3.17 -0.71
CA LEU A 41 0.24 3.18 -0.39
C LEU A 41 -0.62 3.14 -1.67
N CYS A 42 -0.28 3.91 -2.70
CA CYS A 42 -0.94 3.87 -4.00
C CYS A 42 -0.84 2.47 -4.65
N VAL A 43 0.33 1.84 -4.61
CA VAL A 43 0.52 0.48 -5.13
C VAL A 43 -0.29 -0.54 -4.32
N GLY A 44 -0.30 -0.43 -3.00
CA GLY A 44 -1.08 -1.30 -2.11
C GLY A 44 -2.58 -1.21 -2.38
N VAL A 45 -3.12 0.01 -2.54
CA VAL A 45 -4.54 0.23 -2.88
C VAL A 45 -4.86 -0.30 -4.28
N PHE A 46 -4.00 -0.07 -5.26
CA PHE A 46 -4.19 -0.59 -6.62
C PHE A 46 -4.27 -2.12 -6.61
N PHE A 47 -3.36 -2.79 -5.90
CA PHE A 47 -3.40 -4.24 -5.72
C PHE A 47 -4.67 -4.72 -5.02
N ALA A 48 -5.10 -4.03 -3.96
CA ALA A 48 -6.33 -4.38 -3.23
C ALA A 48 -7.57 -4.28 -4.13
N ILE A 49 -7.68 -3.22 -4.94
CA ILE A 49 -8.76 -3.04 -5.92
C ILE A 49 -8.70 -4.15 -6.98
N GLU A 50 -7.53 -4.48 -7.50
CA GLU A 50 -7.39 -5.50 -8.53
C GLU A 50 -7.80 -6.89 -8.02
N VAL A 51 -7.44 -7.23 -6.78
CA VAL A 51 -7.89 -8.46 -6.11
C VAL A 51 -9.41 -8.44 -5.92
N GLY A 52 -9.98 -7.34 -5.43
CA GLY A 52 -11.43 -7.21 -5.26
C GLY A 52 -12.21 -7.32 -6.58
N ARG A 53 -11.67 -6.77 -7.67
CA ARG A 53 -12.29 -6.86 -9.02
C ARG A 53 -12.25 -8.28 -9.59
N ARG A 54 -11.20 -9.05 -9.30
CA ARG A 54 -11.09 -10.46 -9.75
C ARG A 54 -12.13 -11.35 -9.07
N GLU A 55 -12.42 -11.11 -7.80
CA GLU A 55 -13.47 -11.82 -7.05
C GLU A 55 -14.85 -11.61 -7.71
N HIS A 56 -15.18 -10.36 -8.04
CA HIS A 56 -16.48 -10.01 -8.62
C HIS A 56 -16.71 -10.59 -10.03
N ARG A 57 -15.64 -10.86 -10.79
CA ARG A 57 -15.71 -11.45 -12.14
C ARG A 57 -15.90 -12.97 -12.14
N ARG A 58 -15.65 -13.64 -11.01
CA ARG A 58 -15.80 -15.10 -10.86
C ARG A 58 -17.21 -15.51 -10.43
N SER A 59 -18.03 -14.56 -9.99
CA SER A 59 -19.42 -14.75 -9.57
C SER A 59 -20.45 -14.53 -10.71
N ARG A 60 -19.99 -14.34 -11.94
CA ARG A 60 -20.80 -14.33 -13.17
C ARG A 60 -20.34 -15.46 -14.07
#